data_AF-A0A2T7UCP2-F1
#
_entry.id   AF-A0A2T7UCP2-F1
#
_cell.length_a   1.000
_cell.length_b   1.000
_cell.length_c   1.000
_cell.angle_alpha   90.00
_cell.angle_beta   90.00
_cell.angle_gamma   90.00
#
_symmetry.space_group_name_H-M   'P 1'
#
loop_
_entity.id
_entity.type
_entity.pdbx_description
1 polymer ?
#
loop_
_entity_poly.entity_id
_entity_poly.type
_entity_poly.pdbx_seq_one_letter_code
_entity_poly.pdbx_strand_id
1 'polypeptide(L)'
;MLSLMTGCQTPGGGVIPSKEFESFSPLSTEKRIMNLIKIKWEVREDVAKFCAKAAHMTPNQAYWSPPVACAVWNVPTKECTIVTGTKTNHAAIGHELRHCFEGHFH
;
A
#
# COMPACT_ATOMS: atom_id res chain seq x y z
N MET A 1 -10.71 -33.76 23.28
CA MET A 1 -9.72 -32.78 22.79
C MET A 1 -10.20 -32.26 21.45
N LEU A 2 -10.80 -31.07 21.42
CA LEU A 2 -11.22 -30.43 20.17
C LEU A 2 -10.12 -29.42 19.79
N SER A 3 -9.17 -29.83 18.95
CA SER A 3 -8.19 -28.90 18.38
C SER A 3 -8.85 -28.11 17.27
N LEU A 4 -9.36 -26.92 17.60
CA LEU A 4 -9.73 -25.91 16.61
C LEU A 4 -8.44 -25.36 15.99
N MET A 5 -8.13 -25.83 14.78
CA MET A 5 -7.13 -25.19 13.92
C MET A 5 -7.68 -23.81 13.52
N THR A 6 -7.22 -22.75 14.17
CA THR A 6 -7.46 -21.37 13.74
C THR A 6 -6.62 -21.11 12.48
N GLY A 7 -7.13 -21.54 11.32
CA GLY A 7 -6.56 -21.13 10.05
C GLY A 7 -6.79 -19.63 9.87
N CYS A 8 -5.73 -18.85 9.70
CA CYS A 8 -5.83 -17.47 9.20
C CYS A 8 -6.40 -17.50 7.78
N GLN A 9 -7.73 -17.50 7.68
CA GLN A 9 -8.41 -17.20 6.43
C GLN A 9 -8.25 -15.69 6.18
N THR A 10 -7.50 -15.31 5.16
CA THR A 10 -7.81 -14.09 4.41
C THR A 10 -8.34 -14.52 3.05
N PRO A 11 -9.66 -14.82 2.94
CA PRO A 11 -10.26 -15.06 1.64
C PRO A 11 -10.22 -13.75 0.85
N GLY A 12 -9.90 -13.86 -0.43
CA GLY A 12 -9.80 -12.75 -1.38
C GLY A 12 -10.94 -11.75 -1.22
N GLY A 13 -10.59 -10.55 -0.76
CA GLY A 13 -11.54 -9.51 -0.41
C GLY A 13 -10.88 -8.27 0.15
N GLY A 14 -9.73 -7.85 -0.38
CA GLY A 14 -9.11 -6.55 -0.07
C GLY A 14 -9.03 -6.19 1.42
N VAL A 15 -8.84 -7.18 2.29
CA VAL A 15 -8.75 -6.98 3.72
C VAL A 15 -7.33 -6.50 4.03
N ILE A 16 -7.25 -5.32 4.63
CA ILE A 16 -5.98 -4.74 5.05
C ILE A 16 -5.43 -5.57 6.22
N PRO A 17 -4.15 -5.99 6.17
CA PRO A 17 -3.55 -6.76 7.26
C PRO A 17 -3.65 -6.02 8.61
N SER A 18 -3.87 -6.75 9.71
CA SER A 18 -4.00 -6.15 11.05
C SER A 18 -2.78 -5.31 11.47
N LYS A 19 -1.59 -5.64 10.96
CA LYS A 19 -0.34 -4.90 11.18
C LYS A 19 -0.44 -3.43 10.75
N GLU A 20 -1.29 -3.12 9.77
CA GLU A 20 -1.48 -1.76 9.27
C GLU A 20 -2.21 -0.83 10.26
N PHE A 21 -2.74 -1.39 11.35
CA PHE A 21 -3.38 -0.63 12.43
C PHE A 21 -2.48 -0.46 13.66
N GLU A 22 -1.28 -1.03 13.63
CA GLU A 22 -0.30 -0.88 14.72
C GLU A 22 0.37 0.49 14.68
N SER A 23 0.75 1.00 15.85
CA SER A 23 1.55 2.23 15.95
C SER A 23 2.94 2.03 15.35
N PHE A 24 3.45 3.06 14.66
CA PHE A 24 4.81 3.09 14.14
C PHE A 24 5.53 4.38 14.52
N SER A 25 6.87 4.32 14.54
CA SER A 25 7.72 5.50 14.68
C SER A 25 8.11 6.00 13.28
N PRO A 26 7.82 7.27 12.92
CA PRO A 26 8.22 7.81 11.64
C PRO A 26 9.75 7.82 11.46
N LEU A 27 10.21 7.65 10.23
CA LEU A 27 11.62 7.81 9.89
C LEU A 27 12.06 9.27 10.12
N SER A 28 13.33 9.46 10.48
CA SER A 28 13.92 10.81 10.54
C SER A 28 13.94 11.45 9.15
N THR A 29 13.99 12.78 9.11
CA THR A 29 13.93 13.56 7.86
C THR A 29 15.00 13.17 6.84
N GLU A 30 16.17 12.73 7.30
CA GLU A 30 17.31 12.33 6.45
C GLU A 30 17.12 10.93 5.83
N LYS A 31 16.21 10.14 6.39
CA LYS A 31 15.92 8.76 5.96
C LYS A 31 14.67 8.65 5.10
N ARG A 32 13.95 9.75 4.88
CA ARG A 32 12.75 9.82 4.03
C ARG A 32 13.13 10.01 2.56
N ILE A 33 12.28 9.51 1.67
CA ILE A 33 12.41 9.72 0.22
C ILE A 33 12.19 11.20 -0.12
N MET A 34 11.14 11.81 0.47
CA MET A 34 10.81 13.22 0.30
C MET A 34 10.21 13.76 1.61
N ASN A 35 10.67 14.94 2.04
CA ASN A 35 10.15 15.62 3.23
C ASN A 35 8.99 16.59 2.93
N LEU A 36 9.00 17.17 1.73
CA LEU A 36 7.98 18.09 1.25
C LEU A 36 7.47 17.56 -0.08
N ILE A 37 6.22 17.14 -0.10
CA ILE A 37 5.62 16.43 -1.24
C ILE A 37 4.22 16.93 -1.53
N LYS A 38 3.88 17.01 -2.82
CA LYS A 38 2.51 17.19 -3.29
C LYS A 38 1.85 15.83 -3.37
N ILE A 39 0.71 15.67 -2.72
CA ILE A 39 -0.06 14.43 -2.78
C ILE A 39 -1.18 14.59 -3.80
N LYS A 40 -1.25 13.65 -4.73
CA LYS A 40 -2.39 13.43 -5.62
C LYS A 40 -3.07 12.12 -5.21
N TRP A 41 -4.38 12.06 -5.33
CA TRP A 41 -5.13 10.83 -5.15
C TRP A 41 -5.90 10.49 -6.43
N GLU A 42 -5.71 9.27 -6.93
CA GLU A 42 -6.38 8.73 -8.11
C GLU A 42 -7.16 7.46 -7.75
N VAL A 43 -8.40 7.36 -8.20
CA VAL A 43 -9.26 6.18 -7.99
C VAL A 43 -9.36 5.43 -9.31
N ARG A 44 -9.12 4.12 -9.29
CA ARG A 44 -9.09 3.27 -10.50
C ARG A 44 -9.87 1.98 -10.31
N GLU A 45 -10.51 1.51 -11.38
CA GLU A 45 -11.13 0.17 -11.41
C GLU A 45 -10.10 -0.94 -11.58
N ASP A 46 -9.00 -0.66 -12.29
CA ASP A 46 -7.92 -1.61 -12.57
C ASP A 46 -6.76 -1.54 -11.56
N VAL A 47 -7.02 -1.11 -10.32
CA VAL A 47 -5.99 -0.81 -9.31
C VAL A 47 -4.98 -1.94 -9.13
N ALA A 48 -5.43 -3.20 -9.05
CA ALA A 48 -4.53 -4.34 -8.85
C ALA A 48 -3.53 -4.49 -9.99
N LYS A 49 -3.99 -4.34 -11.24
CA LYS A 49 -3.13 -4.42 -12.42
C LYS A 49 -2.19 -3.22 -12.50
N PHE A 50 -2.71 -2.02 -12.27
CA PHE A 50 -1.90 -0.80 -12.30
C PHE A 50 -0.80 -0.83 -11.25
N CYS A 51 -1.16 -1.12 -10.00
CA CYS A 51 -0.24 -1.14 -8.87
C CYS A 51 0.77 -2.29 -8.96
N ALA A 52 0.36 -3.48 -9.41
CA ALA A 52 1.31 -4.58 -9.63
C ALA A 52 2.39 -4.19 -10.66
N LYS A 53 1.99 -3.48 -11.73
CA LYS A 53 2.93 -2.95 -12.72
C LYS A 53 3.84 -1.88 -12.14
N ALA A 54 3.29 -0.93 -11.38
CA ALA A 54 4.05 0.16 -10.76
C ALA A 54 5.07 -0.36 -9.73
N ALA A 55 4.72 -1.40 -8.98
CA ALA A 55 5.60 -2.06 -8.02
C ALA A 55 6.52 -3.12 -8.64
N HIS A 56 6.54 -3.27 -9.97
CA HIS A 56 7.34 -4.26 -10.70
C HIS A 56 7.12 -5.72 -10.20
N MET A 57 5.89 -6.06 -9.79
CA MET A 57 5.56 -7.40 -9.31
C MET A 57 5.63 -8.43 -10.44
N THR A 58 6.15 -9.62 -10.14
CA THR A 58 6.04 -10.76 -11.06
C THR A 58 4.59 -11.22 -11.19
N PRO A 59 4.20 -11.90 -12.29
CA PRO A 59 2.84 -12.43 -12.46
C PRO A 59 2.39 -13.33 -11.29
N ASN A 60 3.31 -14.14 -10.76
CA ASN A 60 3.01 -15.02 -9.62
C ASN A 60 2.72 -14.21 -8.34
N GLN A 61 3.51 -13.18 -8.05
CA GLN A 61 3.26 -12.31 -6.88
C GLN A 61 1.94 -11.55 -7.02
N ALA A 62 1.66 -10.99 -8.20
CA ALA A 62 0.44 -10.24 -8.46
C ALA A 62 -0.82 -11.12 -8.39
N TYR A 63 -0.70 -12.42 -8.69
CA TYR A 63 -1.79 -13.39 -8.57
C TYR A 63 -2.13 -13.73 -7.12
N TRP A 64 -1.11 -14.03 -6.29
CA TRP A 64 -1.33 -14.45 -4.90
C TRP A 64 -1.58 -13.29 -3.94
N SER A 65 -1.05 -12.10 -4.23
CA SER A 65 -1.15 -10.93 -3.38
C SER A 65 -1.46 -9.69 -4.19
N PRO A 66 -2.65 -9.60 -4.82
CA PRO A 66 -3.00 -8.46 -5.65
C PRO A 66 -3.06 -7.18 -4.80
N PRO A 67 -2.35 -6.10 -5.20
CA PRO A 67 -2.38 -4.85 -4.46
C PRO A 67 -3.75 -4.18 -4.56
N VAL A 68 -4.22 -3.59 -3.46
CA VAL A 68 -5.49 -2.84 -3.39
C VAL A 68 -5.29 -1.32 -3.51
N ALA A 69 -4.04 -0.88 -3.31
CA ALA A 69 -3.58 0.48 -3.46
C ALA A 69 -2.07 0.48 -3.76
N CYS A 70 -1.54 1.63 -4.15
CA CYS A 70 -0.10 1.88 -4.25
C CYS A 70 0.21 3.38 -4.25
N ALA A 71 1.44 3.72 -3.86
CA ALA A 71 2.04 5.04 -4.01
C ALA A 71 2.99 5.06 -5.22
N VAL A 72 2.84 6.05 -6.09
CA VAL A 72 3.71 6.27 -7.26
C VAL A 72 4.41 7.61 -7.14
N TRP A 73 5.73 7.59 -7.00
CA TRP A 73 6.54 8.80 -6.85
C TRP A 73 6.97 9.39 -8.19
N ASN A 74 6.94 10.72 -8.26
CA ASN A 74 7.67 11.53 -9.22
C ASN A 74 8.63 12.45 -8.44
N VAL A 75 9.84 11.94 -8.19
CA VAL A 75 10.88 12.64 -7.41
C VAL A 75 11.25 14.00 -8.02
N PRO A 76 11.45 14.13 -9.36
CA PRO A 76 11.72 15.43 -9.98
C PRO A 76 10.68 16.51 -9.68
N THR A 77 9.38 16.18 -9.68
CA THR A 77 8.29 17.14 -9.42
C THR A 77 7.88 17.24 -7.95
N LYS A 78 8.50 16.43 -7.08
CA LYS A 78 8.13 16.27 -5.67
C LYS A 78 6.64 15.94 -5.51
N GLU A 79 6.16 15.00 -6.31
CA GLU A 79 4.78 14.55 -6.28
C GLU A 79 4.71 13.05 -5.97
N CYS A 80 3.71 12.65 -5.19
CA CYS A 80 3.34 11.24 -5.04
C CYS A 80 1.85 11.10 -5.33
N THR A 81 1.52 10.17 -6.22
CA THR A 81 0.15 9.79 -6.50
C THR A 81 -0.18 8.54 -5.70
N ILE A 82 -1.11 8.68 -4.75
CA ILE A 82 -1.77 7.55 -4.10
C ILE A 82 -2.84 7.05 -5.08
N VAL A 83 -2.83 5.75 -5.37
CA VAL A 83 -3.79 5.11 -6.25
C VAL A 83 -4.56 4.07 -5.47
N THR A 84 -5.90 4.13 -5.49
CA THR A 84 -6.76 3.16 -4.79
C THR A 84 -7.82 2.57 -5.71
N GLY A 85 -8.40 1.44 -5.30
CA GLY A 85 -9.64 0.93 -5.89
C GLY A 85 -10.85 1.83 -5.60
N THR A 86 -11.97 1.53 -6.28
CA THR A 86 -13.28 2.20 -6.05
C THR A 86 -13.86 1.95 -4.65
N LYS A 87 -13.37 0.93 -3.95
CA LYS A 87 -13.59 0.69 -2.53
C LYS A 87 -12.25 0.72 -1.80
N THR A 88 -12.10 1.62 -0.84
CA THR A 88 -10.88 1.79 -0.03
C THR A 88 -11.25 2.19 1.39
N ASN A 89 -10.26 2.30 2.27
CA ASN A 89 -10.45 2.79 3.64
C ASN A 89 -9.25 3.63 4.11
N HIS A 90 -9.38 4.22 5.29
CA HIS A 90 -8.36 5.11 5.87
C HIS A 90 -7.02 4.43 6.12
N ALA A 91 -6.99 3.13 6.44
CA ALA A 91 -5.74 2.40 6.65
C ALA A 91 -4.98 2.19 5.34
N ALA A 92 -5.67 1.88 4.22
CA ALA A 92 -5.01 1.79 2.91
C ALA A 92 -4.44 3.15 2.49
N ILE A 93 -5.22 4.22 2.61
CA ILE A 93 -4.75 5.57 2.29
C ILE A 93 -3.57 5.97 3.20
N GLY A 94 -3.63 5.65 4.49
CA GLY A 94 -2.56 5.92 5.45
C GLY A 94 -1.27 5.15 5.14
N HIS A 95 -1.38 3.88 4.77
CA HIS A 95 -0.27 3.06 4.31
C HIS A 95 0.42 3.67 3.09
N GLU A 96 -0.35 4.04 2.06
CA GLU A 96 0.22 4.66 0.86
C GLU A 96 0.76 6.06 1.11
N LEU A 97 0.14 6.84 2.00
CA LEU A 97 0.67 8.13 2.40
C LEU A 97 2.03 7.97 3.07
N ARG A 98 2.19 6.96 3.94
CA ARG A 98 3.49 6.63 4.53
C ARG A 98 4.48 6.25 3.43
N HIS A 99 4.07 5.55 2.38
CA HIS A 99 4.97 5.24 1.25
C HIS A 99 5.43 6.52 0.56
N CYS A 100 4.53 7.47 0.34
CA CYS A 100 4.87 8.76 -0.25
C CYS A 100 6.05 9.48 0.47
N PHE A 101 6.17 9.32 1.79
CA PHE A 101 7.28 9.90 2.57
C PHE A 101 8.46 8.94 2.80
N GLU A 102 8.20 7.70 3.20
CA GLU A 102 9.20 6.78 3.77
C GLU A 102 9.67 5.68 2.80
N GLY A 103 9.08 5.57 1.61
CA GLY A 103 9.50 4.53 0.66
C GLY A 103 9.17 3.13 1.19
N HIS A 104 10.11 2.19 1.08
CA HIS A 104 9.93 0.81 1.53
C HIS A 104 10.11 0.69 3.06
N PHE A 105 9.01 0.53 3.81
CA PHE A 105 9.02 0.45 5.28
C PHE A 105 8.43 -0.84 5.86
N HIS A 106 8.11 -1.81 5.00
CA HIS A 106 7.37 -3.04 5.33
C HIS A 106 8.10 -4.02 6.25
#